data_AF-A0A7C2CWW4-F1
#
_entry.id   AF-A0A7C2CWW4-F1
#
_cell.length_a   1.000
_cell.length_b   1.000
_cell.length_c   1.000
_cell.angle_alpha   90.00
_cell.angle_beta   90.00
_cell.angle_gamma   90.00
#
_symmetry.space_group_name_H-M   'P 1'
#
loop_
_entity.id
_entity.type
_entity.pdbx_description
1 polymer ?
#
loop_
_entity_poly.entity_id
_entity_poly.type
_entity_poly.pdbx_seq_one_letter_code
_entity_poly.pdbx_strand_id
1 'polypeptide(L)'
;MTKKIHEKLAYKERLIEKRDRMLEHDFSSERATLEEVFDQATLMIIYDFLNSGVLYEVHGVVNAGKEARVYLGKDKNGKDLALKIYLTTSAEFRKGMLKYIEGDYRFKNVKRDTRSLIFAWAQKESRNLEQAYQAKVRVPKPIAVKNNVLVMEFIGKNGVNAPSLKEQPPSNPERAYRLLLTYLKRLYGKAELVHGDLSEYNIMMWKGKPVLFDMAQAVPISHPMAQFFLQRDLANINRFFSKLGVSVLSTDEIYKQVVG
;
A
#
# COMPACT_ATOMS: atom_id res chain seq x y z
N MET A 1 -11.67 -39.19 -14.72
CA MET A 1 -10.57 -38.36 -14.15
C MET A 1 -9.69 -37.68 -15.19
N THR A 2 -9.65 -38.15 -16.44
CA THR A 2 -8.74 -37.75 -17.52
C THR A 2 -8.98 -36.34 -18.10
N LYS A 3 -10.24 -35.96 -18.38
CA LYS A 3 -10.55 -34.66 -19.03
C LYS A 3 -10.10 -33.43 -18.22
N LYS A 4 -10.32 -33.46 -16.90
CA LYS A 4 -9.98 -32.38 -15.97
C LYS A 4 -8.46 -32.22 -15.77
N ILE A 5 -7.71 -33.31 -15.95
CA ILE A 5 -6.24 -33.32 -15.91
C ILE A 5 -5.68 -32.73 -17.21
N HIS A 6 -6.22 -33.13 -18.37
CA HIS A 6 -5.84 -32.56 -19.67
C HIS A 6 -6.16 -31.06 -19.78
N GLU A 7 -7.31 -30.61 -19.29
CA GLU A 7 -7.65 -29.17 -19.25
C GLU A 7 -6.66 -28.38 -18.38
N LYS A 8 -6.22 -28.94 -17.24
CA LYS A 8 -5.20 -28.34 -16.38
C LYS A 8 -3.83 -28.30 -17.04
N LEU A 9 -3.43 -29.35 -17.74
CA LEU A 9 -2.16 -29.44 -18.48
C LEU A 9 -2.13 -28.44 -19.64
N ALA A 10 -3.18 -28.41 -20.46
CA ALA A 10 -3.30 -27.46 -21.56
C ALA A 10 -3.33 -26.00 -21.08
N TYR A 11 -3.97 -25.72 -19.94
CA TYR A 11 -3.90 -24.40 -19.31
C TYR A 11 -2.48 -24.05 -18.87
N LYS A 12 -1.75 -25.01 -18.28
CA LYS A 12 -0.37 -24.82 -17.82
C LYS A 12 0.60 -24.63 -19.00
N GLU A 13 0.43 -25.39 -20.08
CA GLU A 13 1.18 -25.25 -21.34
C GLU A 13 0.95 -23.87 -21.98
N ARG A 14 -0.31 -23.42 -22.08
CA ARG A 14 -0.62 -22.06 -22.55
C ARG A 14 0.03 -20.99 -21.68
N LEU A 15 0.08 -21.16 -20.36
CA LEU A 15 0.77 -20.21 -19.47
C LEU A 15 2.28 -20.19 -19.71
N ILE A 16 2.89 -21.35 -19.99
CA ILE A 16 4.33 -21.49 -20.27
C ILE A 16 4.67 -20.87 -21.63
N GLU A 17 3.94 -21.19 -22.69
CA GLU A 17 4.15 -20.58 -24.02
C GLU A 17 3.93 -19.06 -24.03
N LYS A 18 2.99 -18.61 -23.19
CA LYS A 18 2.69 -17.19 -23.03
C LYS A 18 3.80 -16.50 -22.24
N ARG A 19 4.34 -17.13 -21.18
CA ARG A 19 5.56 -16.69 -20.48
C ARG A 19 6.74 -16.61 -21.45
N ASP A 20 6.99 -17.65 -22.23
CA ASP A 20 8.18 -17.76 -23.09
C ASP A 20 8.18 -16.72 -24.21
N ARG A 21 7.03 -16.48 -24.85
CA ARG A 21 6.87 -15.37 -25.82
C ARG A 21 7.08 -13.98 -25.19
N MET A 22 6.74 -13.78 -23.92
CA MET A 22 7.01 -12.51 -23.22
C MET A 22 8.49 -12.31 -22.91
N LEU A 23 9.20 -13.39 -22.54
CA LEU A 23 10.62 -13.35 -22.22
C LEU A 23 11.49 -12.98 -23.43
N GLU A 24 10.98 -13.16 -24.65
CA GLU A 24 11.65 -12.78 -25.89
C GLU A 24 11.42 -11.31 -26.29
N HIS A 25 10.34 -10.65 -25.85
CA HIS A 25 9.91 -9.37 -26.43
C HIS A 25 10.03 -8.12 -25.50
N ASP A 26 9.85 -8.24 -24.18
CA ASP A 26 9.66 -7.07 -23.29
C ASP A 26 10.70 -6.91 -22.15
N PHE A 27 11.56 -7.90 -21.89
CA PHE A 27 12.46 -7.93 -20.70
C PHE A 27 13.92 -8.25 -21.03
N SER A 28 14.52 -7.64 -22.06
CA SER A 28 15.84 -8.09 -22.54
C SER A 28 17.03 -7.75 -21.62
N SER A 29 16.91 -6.85 -20.63
CA SER A 29 17.98 -6.52 -19.66
C SER A 29 17.59 -6.59 -18.18
N GLU A 30 16.31 -6.48 -17.83
CA GLU A 30 15.80 -6.61 -16.44
C GLU A 30 15.36 -8.05 -16.07
N ARG A 31 15.54 -8.99 -17.01
CA ARG A 31 15.15 -10.41 -16.96
C ARG A 31 15.56 -11.14 -15.68
N ALA A 32 16.82 -11.00 -15.27
CA ALA A 32 17.39 -11.81 -14.20
C ALA A 32 16.93 -11.39 -12.79
N THR A 33 16.63 -10.10 -12.58
CA THR A 33 16.30 -9.57 -11.24
C THR A 33 14.82 -9.71 -10.89
N LEU A 34 13.93 -9.77 -11.88
CA LEU A 34 12.50 -10.01 -11.66
C LEU A 34 12.18 -11.51 -11.50
N GLU A 35 12.87 -12.39 -12.23
CA GLU A 35 12.65 -13.85 -12.20
C GLU A 35 13.12 -14.53 -10.90
N GLU A 36 14.18 -14.05 -10.25
CA GLU A 36 14.66 -14.63 -8.98
C GLU A 36 13.74 -14.30 -7.77
N VAL A 37 12.88 -13.29 -7.90
CA VAL A 37 12.21 -12.67 -6.75
C VAL A 37 10.71 -12.99 -6.68
N PHE A 38 10.08 -13.37 -7.79
CA PHE A 38 8.63 -13.57 -7.87
C PHE A 38 8.23 -15.01 -8.16
N ASP A 39 7.14 -15.45 -7.55
CA ASP A 39 6.51 -16.70 -7.94
C ASP A 39 5.75 -16.58 -9.28
N GLN A 40 5.53 -17.73 -9.94
CA GLN A 40 4.84 -17.78 -11.23
C GLN A 40 3.44 -17.14 -11.18
N ALA A 41 2.75 -17.22 -10.03
CA ALA A 41 1.42 -16.64 -9.88
C ALA A 41 1.44 -15.10 -9.91
N THR A 42 2.44 -14.50 -9.27
CA THR A 42 2.67 -13.04 -9.25
C THR A 42 3.03 -12.53 -10.64
N LEU A 43 3.92 -13.23 -11.37
CA LEU A 43 4.28 -12.87 -12.74
C LEU A 43 3.06 -12.84 -13.67
N MET A 44 2.16 -13.83 -13.56
CA MET A 44 0.94 -13.85 -14.37
C MET A 44 0.00 -12.68 -14.06
N ILE A 45 -0.03 -12.19 -12.82
CA ILE A 45 -0.84 -11.02 -12.45
C ILE A 45 -0.26 -9.74 -13.07
N ILE A 46 1.05 -9.56 -13.00
CA ILE A 46 1.74 -8.42 -13.62
C ILE A 46 1.44 -8.42 -15.12
N TYR A 47 1.52 -9.59 -15.75
CA TYR A 47 1.14 -9.72 -17.14
C TYR A 47 -0.31 -9.32 -17.42
N ASP A 48 -1.27 -9.76 -16.60
CA ASP A 48 -2.66 -9.38 -16.79
C ASP A 48 -2.84 -7.85 -16.69
N PHE A 49 -2.04 -7.16 -15.89
CA PHE A 49 -2.01 -5.70 -15.84
C PHE A 49 -1.39 -5.05 -17.09
N LEU A 50 -0.33 -5.64 -17.66
CA LEU A 50 0.24 -5.20 -18.94
C LEU A 50 -0.79 -5.34 -20.07
N ASN A 51 -1.41 -6.51 -20.18
CA ASN A 51 -2.41 -6.79 -21.21
C ASN A 51 -3.68 -5.95 -21.12
N SER A 52 -4.11 -5.62 -19.90
CA SER A 52 -5.28 -4.77 -19.69
C SER A 52 -4.98 -3.27 -19.84
N GLY A 53 -3.71 -2.91 -20.06
CA GLY A 53 -3.26 -1.51 -20.16
C GLY A 53 -3.26 -0.76 -18.84
N VAL A 54 -3.35 -1.47 -17.71
CA VAL A 54 -3.15 -0.91 -16.36
C VAL A 54 -1.68 -0.51 -16.17
N LEU A 55 -0.77 -1.32 -16.70
CA LEU A 55 0.66 -1.06 -16.80
C LEU A 55 1.07 -1.11 -18.27
N TYR A 56 2.15 -0.43 -18.60
CA TYR A 56 2.80 -0.49 -19.90
C TYR A 56 4.25 -0.95 -19.78
N GLU A 57 4.95 -0.48 -18.75
CA GLU A 57 6.31 -0.90 -18.42
C GLU A 57 6.41 -1.22 -16.92
N VAL A 58 7.31 -2.13 -16.57
CA VAL A 58 7.71 -2.42 -15.19
C VAL A 58 9.23 -2.38 -15.15
N HIS A 59 9.76 -1.53 -14.29
CA HIS A 59 11.20 -1.35 -14.06
C HIS A 59 11.60 -1.92 -12.69
N GLY A 60 12.86 -1.70 -12.32
CA GLY A 60 13.45 -2.15 -11.05
C GLY A 60 12.74 -1.70 -9.75
N VAL A 61 13.25 -2.26 -8.64
CA VAL A 61 12.76 -2.03 -7.28
C VAL A 61 13.04 -0.58 -6.86
N VAL A 62 12.02 0.11 -6.35
CA VAL A 62 12.16 1.45 -5.74
C VAL A 62 12.23 1.37 -4.21
N ASN A 63 11.56 0.37 -3.62
CA ASN A 63 11.59 0.17 -2.17
C ASN A 63 11.47 -1.32 -1.83
N ALA A 64 12.27 -1.78 -0.88
CA ALA A 64 12.21 -3.13 -0.34
C ALA A 64 11.87 -3.08 1.15
N GLY A 65 10.67 -3.51 1.50
CA GLY A 65 10.24 -3.69 2.88
C GLY A 65 10.21 -5.16 3.28
N LYS A 66 9.99 -5.41 4.58
CA LYS A 66 9.83 -6.78 5.13
C LYS A 66 8.57 -7.48 4.59
N GLU A 67 7.54 -6.70 4.28
CA GLU A 67 6.19 -7.20 3.99
C GLU A 67 5.86 -7.16 2.49
N ALA A 68 6.45 -6.22 1.77
CA ALA A 68 6.21 -5.99 0.36
C ALA A 68 7.45 -5.38 -0.29
N ARG A 69 7.55 -5.57 -1.60
CA ARG A 69 8.46 -4.82 -2.47
C ARG A 69 7.64 -3.88 -3.35
N VAL A 70 8.18 -2.70 -3.62
CA VAL A 70 7.57 -1.71 -4.51
C VAL A 70 8.45 -1.54 -5.73
N TYR A 71 7.88 -1.79 -6.90
CA TYR A 71 8.53 -1.62 -8.20
C TYR A 71 7.99 -0.37 -8.88
N LEU A 72 8.82 0.23 -9.72
CA LEU A 72 8.38 1.31 -10.59
C LEU A 72 7.66 0.70 -11.79
N GLY A 73 6.47 1.18 -12.10
CA GLY A 73 5.81 0.92 -13.38
C GLY A 73 5.54 2.20 -14.13
N LYS A 74 5.13 2.10 -15.39
CA LYS A 74 4.61 3.23 -16.16
C LYS A 74 3.25 2.91 -16.77
N ASP A 75 2.41 3.92 -16.89
CA ASP A 75 1.20 3.83 -17.70
C ASP A 75 1.51 4.08 -19.19
N LYS A 76 0.48 3.96 -20.05
CA LYS A 76 0.60 4.21 -21.50
C LYS A 76 1.09 5.60 -21.90
N ASN A 77 1.06 6.57 -20.99
CA ASN A 77 1.52 7.94 -21.22
C ASN A 77 2.92 8.19 -20.60
N GLY A 78 3.59 7.13 -20.12
CA GLY A 78 4.89 7.22 -19.46
C GLY A 78 4.84 7.74 -18.02
N LYS A 79 3.64 7.88 -17.42
CA LYS A 79 3.48 8.35 -16.04
C LYS A 79 3.90 7.25 -15.06
N ASP A 80 4.74 7.60 -14.10
CA ASP A 80 5.21 6.69 -13.05
C ASP A 80 4.06 6.18 -12.17
N LEU A 81 4.04 4.86 -11.96
CA LEU A 81 3.13 4.11 -11.11
C LEU A 81 3.95 3.30 -10.07
N ALA A 82 3.36 3.06 -8.91
CA ALA A 82 3.93 2.19 -7.88
C ALA A 82 3.26 0.81 -7.95
N LEU A 83 4.08 -0.24 -8.05
CA LEU A 83 3.63 -1.62 -8.07
C LEU A 83 4.06 -2.32 -6.77
N LYS A 84 3.16 -2.33 -5.79
CA LYS A 84 3.41 -2.94 -4.47
C LYS A 84 3.02 -4.42 -4.51
N ILE A 85 4.00 -5.28 -4.30
CA ILE A 85 3.87 -6.74 -4.33
C ILE A 85 4.13 -7.28 -2.93
N TYR A 86 3.09 -7.84 -2.33
CA TYR A 86 3.16 -8.44 -1.00
C TYR A 86 3.89 -9.79 -1.04
N LEU A 87 4.83 -9.97 -0.11
CA LEU A 87 5.65 -11.17 0.01
C LEU A 87 4.86 -12.31 0.68
N THR A 88 4.98 -13.52 0.15
CA THR A 88 4.17 -14.68 0.55
C THR A 88 4.74 -15.54 1.67
N THR A 89 5.95 -15.24 2.16
CA THR A 89 6.78 -16.23 2.85
C THR A 89 7.11 -15.97 4.33
N SER A 90 6.78 -14.81 4.92
CA SER A 90 7.18 -14.51 6.32
C SER A 90 6.13 -14.85 7.37
N ALA A 91 6.49 -15.71 8.33
CA ALA A 91 5.67 -15.99 9.52
C ALA A 91 5.60 -14.80 10.51
N GLU A 92 6.63 -13.96 10.54
CA GLU A 92 6.69 -12.76 11.37
C GLU A 92 5.72 -11.69 10.86
N PHE A 93 5.64 -11.53 9.54
CA PHE A 93 4.65 -10.68 8.87
C PHE A 93 3.24 -11.07 9.28
N ARG A 94 2.93 -12.37 9.24
CA ARG A 94 1.62 -12.88 9.65
C ARG A 94 1.27 -12.49 11.08
N LYS A 95 2.21 -12.60 12.04
CA LYS A 95 1.96 -12.19 13.44
C LYS A 95 1.71 -10.68 13.56
N GLY A 96 2.48 -9.86 12.85
CA GLY A 96 2.34 -8.40 12.87
C GLY A 96 0.99 -7.89 12.34
N MET A 97 0.43 -8.59 11.35
CA MET A 97 -0.86 -8.24 10.73
C MET A 97 -2.08 -8.57 11.59
N LEU A 98 -2.01 -9.62 12.43
CA LEU A 98 -3.21 -10.17 13.09
C LEU A 98 -3.99 -9.13 13.88
N LYS A 99 -3.31 -8.24 14.63
CA LYS A 99 -3.95 -7.17 15.42
C LYS A 99 -4.76 -6.14 14.60
N TYR A 100 -4.53 -6.08 13.29
CA TYR A 100 -5.21 -5.19 12.35
C TYR A 100 -6.24 -5.93 11.48
N ILE A 101 -6.32 -7.25 11.63
CA ILE A 101 -7.27 -8.16 10.97
C ILE A 101 -8.33 -8.62 11.97
N GLU A 102 -7.91 -8.93 13.19
CA GLU A 102 -8.76 -9.43 14.28
C GLU A 102 -9.63 -8.30 14.82
N GLY A 103 -10.89 -8.30 14.38
CA GLY A 103 -11.86 -7.24 14.66
C GLY A 103 -12.28 -6.47 13.41
N ASP A 104 -11.59 -6.65 12.29
CA ASP A 104 -12.00 -6.13 10.99
C ASP A 104 -13.05 -7.06 10.36
N TYR A 105 -14.29 -6.58 10.23
CA TYR A 105 -15.41 -7.36 9.71
C TYR A 105 -15.18 -7.88 8.28
N ARG A 106 -14.29 -7.23 7.51
CA ARG A 106 -13.95 -7.61 6.12
C ARG A 106 -13.19 -8.93 6.05
N PHE A 107 -12.65 -9.39 7.17
CA PHE A 107 -11.88 -10.64 7.26
C PHE A 107 -12.67 -11.82 7.85
N LYS A 108 -13.93 -11.63 8.26
CA LYS A 108 -14.75 -12.70 8.90
C LYS A 108 -14.80 -14.00 8.09
N ASN A 109 -14.89 -13.90 6.77
CA ASN A 109 -15.03 -15.04 5.86
C ASN A 109 -13.74 -15.37 5.08
N VAL A 110 -12.61 -14.75 5.45
CA VAL A 110 -11.33 -15.00 4.80
C VAL A 110 -10.70 -16.24 5.42
N LYS A 111 -10.27 -17.19 4.56
CA LYS A 111 -9.54 -18.38 5.02
C LYS A 111 -8.27 -17.95 5.76
N ARG A 112 -7.96 -18.65 6.85
CA ARG A 112 -6.80 -18.35 7.70
C ARG A 112 -5.48 -18.90 7.14
N ASP A 113 -5.43 -19.36 5.89
CA ASP A 113 -4.17 -19.70 5.24
C ASP A 113 -3.42 -18.42 4.82
N THR A 114 -2.08 -18.49 4.76
CA THR A 114 -1.23 -17.32 4.53
C THR A 114 -1.55 -16.62 3.20
N ARG A 115 -1.81 -17.39 2.14
CA ARG A 115 -2.08 -16.84 0.80
C ARG A 115 -3.38 -16.05 0.76
N SER A 116 -4.46 -16.63 1.29
CA SER A 116 -5.77 -15.96 1.37
C SER A 116 -5.70 -14.69 2.21
N LEU A 117 -4.97 -14.71 3.33
CA LEU A 117 -4.78 -13.53 4.17
C LEU A 117 -4.04 -12.42 3.43
N ILE A 118 -2.97 -12.73 2.70
CA ILE A 118 -2.22 -11.75 1.92
C ILE A 118 -3.07 -11.14 0.82
N PHE A 119 -3.86 -11.94 0.12
CA PHE A 119 -4.72 -11.44 -0.94
C PHE A 119 -5.82 -10.53 -0.39
N ALA A 120 -6.38 -10.87 0.78
CA ALA A 120 -7.30 -10.01 1.49
C ALA A 120 -6.61 -8.73 2.00
N TRP A 121 -5.34 -8.81 2.40
CA TRP A 121 -4.55 -7.69 2.88
C TRP A 121 -4.26 -6.65 1.78
N ALA A 122 -3.84 -7.10 0.59
CA ALA A 122 -3.66 -6.21 -0.56
C ALA A 122 -4.99 -5.55 -0.97
N GLN A 123 -6.09 -6.31 -0.99
CA GLN A 123 -7.42 -5.77 -1.23
C GLN A 123 -7.85 -4.76 -0.15
N LYS A 124 -7.53 -5.03 1.12
CA LYS A 124 -7.80 -4.13 2.24
C LYS A 124 -7.07 -2.80 2.04
N GLU A 125 -5.78 -2.83 1.72
CA GLU A 125 -5.02 -1.60 1.43
C GLU A 125 -5.62 -0.82 0.26
N SER A 126 -5.92 -1.49 -0.86
CA SER A 126 -6.55 -0.84 -2.02
C SER A 126 -7.86 -0.15 -1.65
N ARG A 127 -8.72 -0.81 -0.85
CA ARG A 127 -10.01 -0.24 -0.40
C ARG A 127 -9.80 0.92 0.57
N ASN A 128 -8.85 0.79 1.51
CA ASN A 128 -8.52 1.86 2.44
C ASN A 128 -7.99 3.11 1.72
N LEU A 129 -7.13 2.92 0.70
CA LEU A 129 -6.64 4.00 -0.16
C LEU A 129 -7.80 4.67 -0.92
N GLU A 130 -8.72 3.88 -1.47
CA GLU A 130 -9.89 4.41 -2.19
C GLU A 130 -10.78 5.25 -1.25
N GLN A 131 -11.14 4.71 -0.07
CA GLN A 131 -11.93 5.42 0.94
C GLN A 131 -11.26 6.73 1.37
N ALA A 132 -9.95 6.70 1.67
CA ALA A 132 -9.18 7.88 2.06
C ALA A 132 -9.10 8.92 0.93
N TYR A 133 -8.87 8.48 -0.30
CA TYR A 133 -8.83 9.34 -1.48
C TYR A 133 -10.17 10.06 -1.71
N GLN A 134 -11.29 9.32 -1.62
CA GLN A 134 -12.64 9.89 -1.73
C GLN A 134 -12.95 10.89 -0.61
N ALA A 135 -12.48 10.62 0.62
CA ALA A 135 -12.55 11.53 1.76
C ALA A 135 -11.64 12.77 1.63
N LYS A 136 -10.92 12.93 0.51
CA LYS A 136 -9.99 14.03 0.25
C LYS A 136 -8.82 14.06 1.23
N VAL A 137 -8.38 12.89 1.68
CA VAL A 137 -7.07 12.67 2.31
C VAL A 137 -6.05 12.46 1.21
N ARG A 138 -4.89 13.09 1.31
CA ARG A 138 -3.83 12.90 0.31
C ARG A 138 -3.12 11.58 0.57
N VAL A 139 -3.43 10.59 -0.26
CA VAL A 139 -2.83 9.24 -0.30
C VAL A 139 -2.46 8.91 -1.76
N PRO A 140 -1.61 7.89 -2.03
CA PRO A 140 -1.49 7.32 -3.37
C PRO A 140 -2.85 6.92 -3.92
N LYS A 141 -3.26 7.45 -5.07
CA LYS A 141 -4.50 7.00 -5.72
C LYS A 141 -4.38 5.52 -6.10
N PRO A 142 -5.26 4.62 -5.63
CA PRO A 142 -5.24 3.23 -6.07
C PRO A 142 -5.71 3.14 -7.53
N ILE A 143 -5.15 2.19 -8.28
CA ILE A 143 -5.44 2.02 -9.71
C ILE A 143 -6.04 0.63 -9.96
N ALA A 144 -5.37 -0.41 -9.49
CA ALA A 144 -5.84 -1.78 -9.61
C ALA A 144 -5.26 -2.66 -8.53
N VAL A 145 -5.98 -3.70 -8.14
CA VAL A 145 -5.48 -4.72 -7.21
C VAL A 145 -5.90 -6.10 -7.70
N LYS A 146 -4.97 -7.05 -7.67
CA LYS A 146 -5.25 -8.44 -7.99
C LYS A 146 -4.35 -9.32 -7.13
N ASN A 147 -4.99 -10.18 -6.33
CA ASN A 147 -4.30 -11.07 -5.39
C ASN A 147 -3.31 -10.29 -4.50
N ASN A 148 -2.00 -10.55 -4.60
CA ASN A 148 -0.95 -9.91 -3.81
C ASN A 148 -0.31 -8.68 -4.47
N VAL A 149 -0.83 -8.21 -5.61
CA VAL A 149 -0.27 -7.08 -6.37
C VAL A 149 -1.25 -5.90 -6.34
N LEU A 150 -0.76 -4.73 -5.91
CA LEU A 150 -1.46 -3.46 -5.90
C LEU A 150 -0.73 -2.45 -6.79
N VAL A 151 -1.44 -1.88 -7.75
CA VAL A 151 -1.01 -0.76 -8.60
C VAL A 151 -1.60 0.53 -8.06
N MET A 152 -0.78 1.55 -7.85
CA MET A 152 -1.21 2.86 -7.34
C MET A 152 -0.36 4.01 -7.89
N GLU A 153 -0.78 5.26 -7.62
CA GLU A 153 -0.03 6.47 -7.95
C GLU A 153 1.38 6.41 -7.35
N PHE A 154 2.39 6.64 -8.17
CA PHE A 154 3.75 6.86 -7.66
C PHE A 154 3.86 8.26 -7.05
N ILE A 155 4.30 8.32 -5.79
CA ILE A 155 4.54 9.59 -5.10
C ILE A 155 6.04 9.88 -5.16
N GLY A 156 6.43 10.62 -6.18
CA GLY A 156 7.82 10.90 -6.51
C GLY A 156 7.98 11.37 -7.94
N LYS A 157 9.21 11.38 -8.44
CA LYS A 157 9.51 11.76 -9.83
C LYS A 157 10.74 11.02 -10.33
N ASN A 158 10.71 10.62 -11.60
CA ASN A 158 11.81 9.97 -12.30
C ASN A 158 12.27 8.70 -11.56
N GLY A 159 11.31 7.90 -11.08
CA GLY A 159 11.60 6.68 -10.32
C GLY A 159 12.15 6.88 -8.90
N VAL A 160 12.29 8.11 -8.42
CA VAL A 160 12.73 8.40 -7.04
C VAL A 160 11.52 8.74 -6.18
N ASN A 161 11.36 8.02 -5.07
CA ASN A 161 10.29 8.29 -4.09
C ASN A 161 10.40 9.71 -3.51
N ALA A 162 9.26 10.29 -3.19
CA ALA A 162 9.23 11.44 -2.30
C ALA A 162 9.77 11.03 -0.92
N PRO A 163 10.56 11.90 -0.26
CA PRO A 163 11.12 11.58 1.04
C PRO A 163 10.04 11.54 2.10
N SER A 164 10.19 10.62 3.05
CA SER A 164 9.40 10.58 4.28
C SER A 164 9.68 11.80 5.17
N LEU A 165 8.78 12.11 6.11
CA LEU A 165 9.02 13.16 7.11
C LEU A 165 10.27 12.86 7.95
N LYS A 166 10.59 11.57 8.17
CA LYS A 166 11.80 11.15 8.87
C LYS A 166 13.07 11.54 8.12
N GLU A 167 13.08 11.34 6.80
CA GLU A 167 14.23 11.62 5.94
C GLU A 167 14.37 13.12 5.66
N GLN A 168 13.25 13.79 5.37
CA GLN A 168 13.21 15.21 5.11
C GLN A 168 12.04 15.87 5.86
N PRO A 169 12.32 16.50 7.01
CA PRO A 169 11.33 17.31 7.71
C PRO A 169 10.75 18.42 6.81
N PRO A 170 9.49 18.81 7.03
CA PRO A 170 8.83 19.83 6.23
C PRO A 170 9.48 21.19 6.46
N SER A 171 9.59 22.00 5.40
CA SER A 171 10.12 23.37 5.49
C SER A 171 9.23 24.31 6.32
N ASN A 172 7.94 24.01 6.44
CA ASN A 172 7.00 24.69 7.34
C ASN A 172 6.28 23.63 8.20
N PRO A 173 6.87 23.24 9.33
CA PRO A 173 6.32 22.23 10.22
C PRO A 173 4.91 22.54 10.72
N GLU A 174 4.60 23.78 11.06
CA GLU A 174 3.28 24.19 11.57
C GLU A 174 2.19 23.99 10.51
N ARG A 175 2.48 24.35 9.26
CA ARG A 175 1.55 24.16 8.14
C ARG A 175 1.35 22.68 7.83
N ALA A 176 2.42 21.89 7.83
CA ALA A 176 2.34 20.44 7.61
C ALA A 176 1.52 19.75 8.71
N TYR A 177 1.76 20.12 9.97
CA TYR A 177 1.03 19.62 11.13
C TYR A 177 -0.47 19.92 11.05
N ARG A 178 -0.87 21.18 10.81
CA ARG A 178 -2.30 21.54 10.65
C ARG A 178 -2.98 20.80 9.50
N LEU A 179 -2.27 20.61 8.39
CA LEU A 179 -2.79 19.87 7.24
C LEU A 179 -2.94 18.37 7.57
N LEU A 180 -2.00 17.78 8.31
CA LEU A 180 -2.10 16.40 8.79
C LEU A 180 -3.29 16.22 9.73
N LEU A 181 -3.50 17.12 10.71
CA LEU A 181 -4.69 17.05 11.57
C LEU A 181 -5.99 17.12 10.77
N THR A 182 -6.02 17.94 9.72
CA THR A 182 -7.16 17.99 8.78
C THR A 182 -7.35 16.67 8.05
N TYR A 183 -6.28 16.01 7.63
CA TYR A 183 -6.33 14.68 7.01
C TYR A 183 -6.82 13.62 7.98
N LEU A 184 -6.37 13.62 9.23
CA LEU A 184 -6.81 12.65 10.24
C LEU A 184 -8.29 12.83 10.59
N LYS A 185 -8.76 14.08 10.71
CA LYS A 185 -10.19 14.36 10.86
C LYS A 185 -11.02 13.84 9.70
N ARG A 186 -10.55 13.99 8.46
CA ARG A 186 -11.23 13.44 7.27
C ARG A 186 -11.15 11.91 7.21
N LEU A 187 -10.02 11.33 7.57
CA LEU A 187 -9.83 9.89 7.59
C LEU A 187 -10.79 9.25 8.60
N TYR A 188 -10.89 9.82 9.80
CA TYR A 188 -11.81 9.37 10.83
C TYR A 188 -13.28 9.63 10.44
N GLY A 189 -13.66 10.89 10.24
CA GLY A 189 -15.07 11.26 10.11
C GLY A 189 -15.69 11.09 8.71
N LYS A 190 -14.89 10.93 7.64
CA LYS A 190 -15.41 10.75 6.27
C LYS A 190 -15.03 9.43 5.63
N ALA A 191 -13.82 8.92 5.90
CA ALA A 191 -13.43 7.60 5.42
C ALA A 191 -13.80 6.47 6.39
N GLU A 192 -14.18 6.81 7.64
CA GLU A 192 -14.48 5.85 8.71
C GLU A 192 -13.30 4.92 9.01
N LEU A 193 -12.08 5.46 8.92
CA LEU A 193 -10.83 4.75 9.11
C LEU A 193 -9.94 5.41 10.15
N VAL A 194 -9.17 4.57 10.84
CA VAL A 194 -7.98 4.96 11.62
C VAL A 194 -6.76 4.38 10.90
N HIS A 195 -5.71 5.18 10.69
CA HIS A 195 -4.52 4.72 9.94
C HIS A 195 -3.86 3.51 10.60
N GLY A 196 -3.85 3.45 11.93
CA GLY A 196 -3.50 2.24 12.63
C GLY A 196 -2.02 2.07 12.89
N ASP A 197 -1.13 2.85 12.27
CA ASP A 197 0.33 2.79 12.46
C ASP A 197 1.06 4.08 12.06
N LEU A 198 0.40 5.22 12.15
CA LEU A 198 0.91 6.49 11.62
C LEU A 198 2.10 7.04 12.43
N SER A 199 3.12 7.50 11.70
CA SER A 199 4.37 8.07 12.20
C SER A 199 5.05 8.91 11.11
N GLU A 200 6.23 9.45 11.40
CA GLU A 200 7.07 10.16 10.44
C GLU A 200 7.61 9.28 9.30
N TYR A 201 7.55 7.95 9.44
CA TYR A 201 8.04 7.00 8.44
C TYR A 201 7.04 6.76 7.30
N ASN A 202 5.74 6.86 7.58
CA ASN A 202 4.65 6.59 6.63
C ASN A 202 3.89 7.85 6.19
N ILE A 203 4.59 8.98 6.22
CA ILE A 203 4.15 10.24 5.61
C ILE A 203 5.26 10.75 4.71
N MET A 204 4.99 10.89 3.42
CA MET A 204 5.89 11.53 2.46
C MET A 204 5.63 13.03 2.35
N MET A 205 6.65 13.81 2.03
CA MET A 205 6.51 15.20 1.62
C MET A 205 6.61 15.31 0.10
N TRP A 206 5.48 15.62 -0.55
CA TRP A 206 5.43 15.76 -2.00
C TRP A 206 4.82 17.09 -2.42
N LYS A 207 5.57 17.86 -3.22
CA LYS A 207 5.16 19.20 -3.71
C LYS A 207 4.65 20.10 -2.57
N GLY A 208 5.36 20.11 -1.44
CA GLY A 208 5.06 20.92 -0.26
C GLY A 208 3.85 20.45 0.56
N LYS A 209 3.31 19.25 0.32
CA LYS A 209 2.19 18.69 1.07
C LYS A 209 2.52 17.29 1.61
N PRO A 210 2.07 16.95 2.83
CA PRO A 210 2.12 15.59 3.32
C PRO A 210 1.24 14.66 2.47
N VAL A 211 1.69 13.41 2.31
CA VAL A 211 0.98 12.31 1.67
C VAL A 211 1.07 11.10 2.60
N LEU A 212 -0.07 10.62 3.09
CA LEU A 212 -0.13 9.40 3.90
C LEU A 212 0.02 8.19 2.96
N PHE A 213 0.81 7.20 3.36
CA PHE A 213 0.95 5.95 2.62
C PHE A 213 1.02 4.76 3.58
N ASP A 214 1.05 3.55 3.02
CA ASP A 214 0.97 2.30 3.77
C ASP A 214 -0.34 2.16 4.57
N MET A 215 -1.46 2.19 3.85
CA MET A 215 -2.81 2.11 4.41
C MET A 215 -3.22 0.66 4.72
N ALA A 216 -2.31 -0.30 4.67
CA ALA A 216 -2.59 -1.71 4.90
C ALA A 216 -2.98 -1.99 6.36
N GLN A 217 -2.35 -1.29 7.31
CA GLN A 217 -2.63 -1.39 8.74
C GLN A 217 -3.87 -0.59 9.16
N ALA A 218 -4.45 0.23 8.28
CA ALA A 218 -5.62 1.03 8.61
C ALA A 218 -6.85 0.16 8.88
N VAL A 219 -7.58 0.49 9.95
CA VAL A 219 -8.74 -0.26 10.43
C VAL A 219 -10.01 0.58 10.38
N PRO A 220 -11.20 -0.03 10.22
CA PRO A 220 -12.47 0.67 10.39
C PRO A 220 -12.59 1.26 11.80
N ILE A 221 -13.32 2.36 11.97
CA ILE A 221 -13.60 2.93 13.30
C ILE A 221 -14.37 1.98 14.22
N SER A 222 -15.08 0.99 13.65
CA SER A 222 -15.78 -0.06 14.39
C SER A 222 -14.84 -1.15 14.95
N HIS A 223 -13.54 -1.11 14.62
CA HIS A 223 -12.57 -2.07 15.11
C HIS A 223 -12.39 -1.92 16.63
N PRO A 224 -12.35 -2.99 17.43
CA PRO A 224 -12.23 -2.89 18.90
C PRO A 224 -11.04 -2.05 19.38
N MET A 225 -9.94 -2.10 18.63
CA MET A 225 -8.71 -1.34 18.91
C MET A 225 -8.63 0.04 18.23
N ALA A 226 -9.69 0.51 17.54
CA ALA A 226 -9.63 1.75 16.74
C ALA A 226 -9.24 2.98 17.60
N GLN A 227 -9.84 3.12 18.78
CA GLN A 227 -9.52 4.22 19.70
C GLN A 227 -8.06 4.21 20.14
N PHE A 228 -7.56 3.03 20.54
CA PHE A 228 -6.16 2.86 20.96
C PHE A 228 -5.20 3.23 19.82
N PHE A 229 -5.47 2.74 18.60
CA PHE A 229 -4.65 3.06 17.44
C PHE A 229 -4.67 4.55 17.11
N LEU A 230 -5.83 5.21 17.18
CA LEU A 230 -5.94 6.64 16.91
C LEU A 230 -5.13 7.45 17.94
N GLN A 231 -5.26 7.14 19.23
CA GLN A 231 -4.48 7.82 20.28
C GLN A 231 -2.96 7.64 20.06
N ARG A 232 -2.52 6.43 19.67
CA ARG A 232 -1.12 6.15 19.34
C ARG A 232 -0.64 6.96 18.13
N ASP A 233 -1.43 6.98 17.06
CA ASP A 233 -1.13 7.73 15.84
C ASP A 233 -0.98 9.22 16.16
N LEU A 234 -1.92 9.80 16.93
CA LEU A 234 -1.88 11.19 17.36
C LEU A 234 -0.67 11.50 18.25
N ALA A 235 -0.35 10.63 19.20
CA ALA A 235 0.82 10.79 20.06
C ALA A 235 2.14 10.75 19.25
N ASN A 236 2.24 9.87 18.26
CA ASN A 236 3.41 9.79 17.37
C ASN A 236 3.60 11.09 16.58
N ILE A 237 2.52 11.60 15.97
CA ILE A 237 2.54 12.85 15.20
C ILE A 237 2.90 14.04 16.11
N ASN A 238 2.28 14.16 17.28
CA ASN A 238 2.61 15.20 18.25
C ASN A 238 4.08 15.16 18.66
N ARG A 239 4.59 13.98 18.99
CA ARG A 239 5.99 13.79 19.38
C ARG A 239 6.94 14.23 18.26
N PHE A 240 6.64 13.89 17.01
CA PHE A 240 7.47 14.30 15.87
C PHE A 240 7.46 15.82 15.69
N PHE A 241 6.28 16.46 15.62
CA PHE A 241 6.18 17.90 15.36
C PHE A 241 6.62 18.76 16.54
N SER A 242 6.43 18.32 17.78
CA SER A 242 6.95 18.99 18.96
C SER A 242 8.48 19.08 18.93
N LYS A 243 9.18 18.03 18.47
CA LYS A 243 10.64 18.06 18.27
C LYS A 243 11.09 19.04 17.20
N LEU A 244 10.20 19.44 16.29
CA LEU A 244 10.45 20.46 15.27
C LEU A 244 10.08 21.88 15.74
N GLY A 245 9.74 22.06 17.02
CA GLY A 245 9.38 23.36 17.60
C GLY A 245 7.92 23.77 17.40
N VAL A 246 7.07 22.89 16.84
CA VAL A 246 5.64 23.19 16.67
C VAL A 246 4.95 23.16 18.03
N SER A 247 4.16 24.20 18.33
CA SER A 247 3.22 24.17 19.44
C SER A 247 2.09 23.18 19.13
N VAL A 248 2.14 22.02 19.79
CA VAL A 248 1.16 20.94 19.65
C VAL A 248 0.17 20.98 20.81
N LEU A 249 -1.09 20.66 20.53
CA LEU A 249 -2.09 20.43 21.58
C LEU A 249 -1.84 19.07 22.26
N SER A 250 -2.44 18.87 23.43
CA SER A 250 -2.41 17.55 24.06
C SER A 250 -3.08 16.49 23.16
N THR A 251 -2.65 15.23 23.29
CA THR A 251 -3.22 14.13 22.50
C THR A 251 -4.73 14.04 22.68
N ASP A 252 -5.25 14.30 23.88
CA ASP A 252 -6.68 14.26 24.19
C ASP A 252 -7.47 15.40 23.52
N GLU A 253 -6.91 16.60 23.45
CA GLU A 253 -7.53 17.73 22.72
C GLU A 253 -7.61 17.45 21.23
N ILE A 254 -6.55 16.90 20.63
CA ILE A 254 -6.54 16.55 19.21
C ILE A 254 -7.50 15.39 18.94
N TYR A 255 -7.54 14.40 19.84
CA TYR A 255 -8.48 13.30 19.75
C TYR A 255 -9.92 13.82 19.66
N LYS A 256 -10.31 14.74 20.56
CA LYS A 256 -11.62 15.41 20.50
C LYS A 256 -11.84 16.13 19.17
N GLN A 257 -10.85 16.88 18.68
CA GLN A 257 -10.97 17.60 17.40
C GLN A 257 -11.15 16.68 16.18
N VAL A 258 -10.50 15.51 16.19
CA VAL A 258 -10.53 14.51 15.12
C VAL A 258 -11.83 13.71 15.14
N VAL A 259 -12.27 13.27 16.31
CA VAL A 259 -13.47 12.45 16.49
C VAL A 259 -14.75 13.28 16.34
N GLY A 260 -14.73 14.55 16.74
CA GLY A 260 -15.90 15.44 16.74
C GLY A 260 -16.51 15.49 18.13
#